data_AF-A0A259TUM7-F1
#
_entry.id   AF-A0A259TUM7-F1
#
_cell.length_a   1.000
_cell.length_b   1.000
_cell.length_c   1.000
_cell.angle_alpha   90.00
_cell.angle_beta   90.00
_cell.angle_gamma   90.00
#
_symmetry.space_group_name_H-M   'P 1'
#
loop_
_entity.id
_entity.type
_entity.pdbx_description
1 polymer ?
#
loop_
_entity_poly.entity_id
_entity_poly.type
_entity_poly.pdbx_seq_one_letter_code
_entity_poly.pdbx_strand_id
1 'polypeptide(L)'
;MGTPRRSKLVSPHELSAEVRRCRQRQGLSRADVASRLDLDEADVVRAESHRWGSMIRVRKAILERLAGCTLEGPYYRVRPLDPDAS
;
A
#
# COMPACT_ATOMS: atom_id res chain seq x y z
N MET A 1 -21.85 11.73 1.89
CA MET A 1 -20.96 12.60 2.69
C MET A 1 -19.75 11.79 3.14
N GLY A 2 -18.62 11.88 2.44
CA GLY A 2 -17.38 11.20 2.83
C GLY A 2 -16.63 12.06 3.84
N THR A 3 -16.37 11.53 5.03
CA THR A 3 -15.61 12.22 6.07
C THR A 3 -14.18 12.51 5.61
N PRO A 4 -13.56 13.62 6.07
CA PRO A 4 -12.23 14.03 5.64
C PRO A 4 -11.21 12.94 6.00
N ARG A 5 -10.36 12.58 5.02
CA ARG A 5 -9.25 11.60 5.13
C ARG A 5 -8.27 12.01 6.24
N ARG A 6 -8.63 11.76 7.49
CA ARG A 6 -7.71 11.88 8.63
C ARG A 6 -6.63 10.82 8.46
N SER A 7 -5.38 11.26 8.44
CA SER A 7 -4.20 10.41 8.50
C SER A 7 -4.29 9.46 9.68
N LYS A 8 -4.70 8.21 9.41
CA LYS A 8 -4.77 7.14 10.40
C LYS A 8 -3.35 6.57 10.56
N LEU A 9 -2.91 6.41 11.81
CA LEU A 9 -1.71 5.63 12.12
C LEU A 9 -2.03 4.16 11.85
N VAL A 10 -1.23 3.51 11.01
CA VAL A 10 -1.51 2.15 10.56
C VAL A 10 -0.40 1.22 11.07
N SER A 11 -0.77 0.22 11.86
CA SER A 11 0.18 -0.82 12.29
C SER A 11 0.71 -1.60 11.06
N PRO A 12 1.90 -2.23 11.12
CA PRO A 12 2.39 -3.06 10.02
C PRO A 12 1.41 -4.16 9.58
N HIS A 13 0.64 -4.68 10.55
CA HIS A 13 -0.44 -5.64 10.30
C HIS A 13 -1.56 -5.02 9.47
N GLU A 14 -2.11 -3.89 9.90
CA GLU A 14 -3.15 -3.17 9.14
C GLU A 14 -2.66 -2.72 7.76
N LEU A 15 -1.37 -2.39 7.63
CA LEU A 15 -0.78 -1.98 6.37
C LEU A 15 -0.76 -3.14 5.37
N SER A 16 -0.34 -4.33 5.82
CA SER A 16 -0.35 -5.54 5.00
C SER A 16 -1.77 -5.93 4.56
N ALA A 17 -2.75 -5.77 5.45
CA ALA A 17 -4.15 -5.99 5.15
C ALA A 17 -4.70 -4.96 4.13
N GLU A 18 -4.32 -3.68 4.24
CA GLU A 18 -4.78 -2.65 3.30
C GLU A 18 -4.18 -2.82 1.91
N VAL A 19 -2.91 -3.22 1.81
CA VAL A 19 -2.27 -3.59 0.53
C VAL A 19 -3.05 -4.70 -0.17
N ARG A 20 -3.36 -5.78 0.57
CA ARG A 20 -4.18 -6.89 0.05
C ARG A 20 -5.57 -6.43 -0.40
N ARG A 21 -6.24 -5.60 0.41
CA ARG A 21 -7.57 -5.07 0.10
C ARG A 21 -7.55 -4.17 -1.13
N CYS A 22 -6.55 -3.30 -1.27
CA CYS A 22 -6.41 -2.43 -2.44
C CYS A 22 -6.29 -3.25 -3.73
N ARG A 23 -5.43 -4.27 -3.73
CA ARG A 23 -5.29 -5.19 -4.87
C ARG A 23 -6.64 -5.86 -5.20
N GLN A 24 -7.31 -6.42 -4.19
CA GLN A 24 -8.59 -7.11 -4.37
C GLN A 24 -9.70 -6.18 -4.89
N ARG A 25 -9.78 -4.94 -4.40
CA ARG A 25 -10.76 -3.93 -4.87
C ARG A 25 -10.57 -3.58 -6.35
N GLN A 26 -9.36 -3.71 -6.86
CA GLN A 26 -9.04 -3.48 -8.27
C GLN A 26 -9.10 -4.74 -9.14
N GLY A 27 -9.44 -5.89 -8.56
CA GLY A 27 -9.51 -7.16 -9.29
C GLY A 27 -8.16 -7.66 -9.81
N LEU A 28 -7.04 -7.20 -9.24
CA LEU A 28 -5.70 -7.56 -9.72
C LEU A 28 -5.20 -8.86 -9.06
N SER A 29 -4.52 -9.70 -9.83
CA SER A 29 -3.72 -10.80 -9.29
C SER A 29 -2.42 -10.27 -8.67
N ARG A 30 -1.68 -11.12 -7.94
CA ARG A 30 -0.37 -10.74 -7.39
C ARG A 30 0.66 -10.56 -8.50
N ALA A 31 0.64 -11.43 -9.51
CA ALA A 31 1.44 -11.32 -10.72
C ALA A 31 1.18 -10.01 -11.49
N ASP A 32 -0.05 -9.51 -11.52
CA ASP A 32 -0.37 -8.22 -12.15
C ASP A 32 0.29 -7.06 -11.39
N VAL A 33 0.23 -7.08 -10.06
CA VAL A 33 0.87 -6.06 -9.22
C VAL A 33 2.39 -6.14 -9.34
N ALA A 34 2.94 -7.36 -9.35
CA ALA A 34 4.36 -7.62 -9.54
C ALA A 34 4.85 -7.02 -10.86
N SER A 35 4.18 -7.36 -11.98
CA SER A 35 4.49 -6.84 -13.31
C SER A 35 4.35 -5.32 -13.41
N ARG A 36 3.30 -4.72 -12.81
CA ARG A 36 3.08 -3.26 -12.85
C ARG A 36 4.10 -2.45 -12.07
N LEU A 37 4.74 -3.06 -11.08
CA LEU A 37 5.67 -2.40 -10.18
C LEU A 37 7.13 -2.84 -10.38
N ASP A 38 7.37 -3.72 -11.35
CA ASP A 38 8.68 -4.35 -11.58
C ASP A 38 9.23 -5.01 -10.29
N LEU A 39 8.37 -5.82 -9.66
CA LEU A 39 8.66 -6.56 -8.43
C LEU A 39 8.55 -8.06 -8.66
N ASP A 40 9.18 -8.86 -7.79
CA ASP A 40 8.92 -10.29 -7.71
C ASP A 40 7.53 -10.56 -7.10
N GLU A 41 6.79 -11.55 -7.61
CA GLU A 41 5.51 -11.95 -7.03
C GLU A 41 5.65 -12.38 -5.56
N ALA A 42 6.76 -13.00 -5.19
CA ALA A 42 7.08 -13.36 -3.81
C ALA A 42 7.14 -12.13 -2.90
N ASP A 43 7.63 -10.99 -3.39
CA ASP A 43 7.67 -9.75 -2.62
C ASP A 43 6.28 -9.14 -2.45
N VAL A 44 5.38 -9.29 -3.44
CA VAL A 44 3.96 -8.94 -3.28
C VAL A 44 3.30 -9.82 -2.23
N VAL A 45 3.56 -11.14 -2.23
CA VAL A 45 3.07 -12.07 -1.20
C VAL A 45 3.57 -11.68 0.19
N ARG A 46 4.86 -11.34 0.31
CA ARG A 46 5.46 -10.89 1.57
C ARG A 46 4.89 -9.55 2.03
N ALA A 47 4.62 -8.62 1.11
CA ALA A 47 4.03 -7.32 1.43
C ALA A 47 2.60 -7.45 1.98
N GLU A 48 1.82 -8.41 1.46
CA GLU A 48 0.48 -8.76 1.98
C GLU A 48 0.50 -9.53 3.31
N SER A 49 1.67 -10.01 3.74
CA SER A 49 1.84 -10.76 4.98
C SER A 49 2.50 -9.91 6.06
N HIS A 50 1.95 -9.92 7.28
CA HIS A 50 2.56 -9.21 8.41
C HIS A 50 3.76 -9.96 9.02
N ARG A 51 4.02 -11.22 8.63
CA ARG A 51 5.04 -12.08 9.25
C ARG A 51 6.47 -11.79 8.76
N TRP A 52 6.59 -11.12 7.63
CA TRP A 52 7.86 -10.77 7.01
C TRP A 52 8.14 -9.32 7.34
N GLY A 53 9.29 -9.05 7.99
CA GLY A 53 9.61 -7.82 8.72
C GLY A 53 9.33 -6.49 8.00
N SER A 54 10.35 -5.68 7.78
CA SER A 54 10.18 -4.33 7.22
C SER A 54 9.96 -4.38 5.68
N MET A 55 8.77 -4.76 5.23
CA MET A 55 8.32 -4.65 3.82
C MET A 55 7.74 -3.28 3.49
N ILE A 56 8.07 -2.25 4.27
CA ILE A 56 7.44 -0.93 4.20
C ILE A 56 7.63 -0.27 2.83
N ARG A 57 8.82 -0.38 2.22
CA ARG A 57 9.08 0.21 0.90
C ARG A 57 8.16 -0.40 -0.17
N VAL A 58 8.03 -1.72 -0.18
CA VAL A 58 7.15 -2.44 -1.11
C VAL A 58 5.68 -2.11 -0.85
N ARG A 59 5.25 -2.16 0.42
CA ARG A 59 3.87 -1.80 0.81
C ARG A 59 3.53 -0.35 0.42
N LYS A 60 4.48 0.58 0.61
CA LYS A 60 4.35 1.98 0.19
C LYS A 60 4.18 2.08 -1.33
N ALA A 61 5.06 1.47 -2.12
CA ALA A 61 4.98 1.50 -3.58
C ALA A 61 3.63 0.97 -4.09
N ILE A 62 3.14 -0.14 -3.51
CA ILE A 62 1.84 -0.70 -3.87
C ILE A 62 0.70 0.28 -3.54
N LEU A 63 0.69 0.89 -2.34
CA LEU A 63 -0.35 1.85 -1.96
C LEU A 63 -0.31 3.12 -2.80
N GLU A 64 0.88 3.62 -3.15
CA GLU A 64 1.03 4.82 -3.98
C GLU A 64 0.48 4.58 -5.37
N ARG A 65 0.80 3.43 -5.98
CA ARG A 65 0.40 3.11 -7.35
C ARG A 65 -1.01 2.57 -7.49
N LEU A 66 -1.51 1.85 -6.50
CA LEU A 66 -2.85 1.29 -6.54
C LEU A 66 -3.87 2.22 -5.87
N ALA A 67 -3.59 2.72 -4.67
CA ALA A 67 -4.58 3.47 -3.89
C ALA A 67 -4.49 4.99 -4.10
N GLY A 68 -3.44 5.49 -4.77
CA GLY A 68 -3.13 6.91 -4.82
C GLY A 68 -2.91 7.46 -3.41
N CYS A 69 -2.28 6.66 -2.55
CA CYS A 69 -2.00 7.02 -1.16
C CYS A 69 -0.53 6.78 -0.82
N THR A 70 0.12 7.73 -0.17
CA THR A 70 1.50 7.59 0.31
C THR A 70 1.54 7.30 1.82
N LEU A 71 2.67 6.76 2.26
CA LEU A 71 3.01 6.62 3.68
C LEU A 71 4.03 7.70 4.06
N GLU A 72 3.68 8.53 5.04
CA GLU A 72 4.55 9.57 5.60
C GLU A 72 5.00 9.26 7.03
N GLY A 73 6.25 9.62 7.31
CA GLY A 73 6.85 9.67 8.63
C GLY A 73 7.18 8.32 9.27
N PRO A 74 7.86 8.33 10.44
CA PRO A 74 8.28 7.12 11.15
C PRO A 74 7.10 6.31 11.73
N TYR A 75 5.87 6.83 11.65
CA TYR A 75 4.66 6.24 12.20
C TYR A 75 3.62 5.82 11.14
N TYR A 76 4.02 5.71 9.86
CA TYR A 76 3.19 5.22 8.75
C TYR A 76 1.81 5.89 8.65
N ARG A 77 1.79 7.23 8.52
CA ARG A 77 0.54 7.95 8.24
C ARG A 77 0.18 7.78 6.78
N VAL A 78 -1.00 7.23 6.49
CA VAL A 78 -1.55 7.18 5.13
C VAL A 78 -2.08 8.56 4.76
N ARG A 79 -1.61 9.11 3.65
CA ARG A 79 -2.12 10.35 3.03
C ARG A 79 -2.52 10.11 1.58
N PRO A 80 -3.54 10.81 1.05
CA PRO A 80 -3.70 10.93 -0.41
C PRO A 80 -2.38 11.37 -1.05
N LEU A 81 -2.04 10.82 -2.21
CA LEU A 81 -1.21 11.56 -3.16
C LEU A 81 -2.08 12.69 -3.69
N ASP A 82 -1.71 13.94 -3.37
CA ASP A 82 -2.28 15.10 -4.05
C ASP A 82 -1.81 15.06 -5.51
N PRO A 83 -2.73 15.08 -6.50
CA PRO A 83 -2.38 15.08 -7.91
C PRO A 83 -1.77 16.40 -8.41
N ASP A 84 -1.79 17.47 -7.60
CA ASP A 84 -1.34 18.83 -7.93
C ASP A 84 0.02 19.22 -7.33
N ALA A 85 0.80 18.27 -6.83
CA ALA A 85 2.19 18.54 -6.45
C ALA A 85 3.11 18.45 -7.70
N SER A 86 2.97 19.40 -8.62
CA SER A 86 3.92 19.66 -9.72
C SER A 86 4.31 21.14 -9.72
#